data_AF-A0A4Q5V467-F1
#
_entry.id   AF-A0A4Q5V467-F1
#
_cell.length_a   1.000
_cell.length_b   1.000
_cell.length_c   1.000
_cell.angle_alpha   90.00
_cell.angle_beta   90.00
_cell.angle_gamma   90.00
#
_symmetry.space_group_name_H-M   'P 1'
#
loop_
_entity.id
_entity.type
_entity.pdbx_description
1 polymer ?
#
loop_
_entity_poly.entity_id
_entity_poly.type
_entity_poly.pdbx_seq_one_letter_code
_entity_poly.pdbx_strand_id
1 'polypeptide(L)'
;MSNRLKADQLPVGQRELAAYLNISPSLFNMTQSGKHGDRQLSWELSQKLMDLRLAYDASAKPGKTGTALKKVQERASREAEQQAVRLLTEAKYASSRGRELQYKLEDMIAHHRRALRWLHTVAGFLERLPSTEDTANDRRWFDIQQRKFLQALPKIDELAQLELTVKIEAALAKAKLCKDKAARLRKI
;
A
#
# COMPACT_ATOMS: atom_id res chain seq x y z
N MET A 1 24.31 3.23 34.46
CA MET A 1 23.50 3.99 35.43
C MET A 1 22.03 3.74 35.12
N SER A 2 21.31 3.07 36.02
CA SER A 2 19.91 2.67 35.80
C SER A 2 18.99 3.88 35.98
N ASN A 3 18.46 4.43 34.88
CA ASN A 3 17.40 5.44 34.90
C ASN A 3 16.08 4.81 35.38
N ARG A 4 15.97 4.54 36.68
CA ARG A 4 14.70 4.13 37.30
C ARG A 4 13.81 5.36 37.42
N LEU A 5 12.90 5.52 36.47
CA LEU A 5 11.85 6.54 36.48
C LEU A 5 10.88 6.24 37.64
N LYS A 6 10.98 6.98 38.75
CA LYS A 6 10.04 6.86 39.88
C LYS A 6 8.73 7.58 39.52
N ALA A 7 7.59 6.91 39.70
CA ALA A 7 6.24 7.47 39.47
C ALA A 7 5.79 8.45 40.57
N ASP A 8 6.52 8.55 41.68
CA ASP A 8 6.24 9.47 42.80
C ASP A 8 6.34 10.97 42.42
N GLN A 9 6.51 11.28 41.13
CA GLN A 9 6.66 12.64 40.59
C GLN A 9 5.45 13.09 39.76
N LEU A 10 4.43 12.24 39.59
CA LEU A 10 3.19 12.57 38.91
C LEU A 10 2.07 12.79 39.94
N PRO A 11 1.10 13.71 39.70
CA PRO A 11 0.03 14.02 40.65
C PRO A 11 -1.10 12.98 40.60
N VAL A 12 -0.80 11.77 40.15
CA VAL A 12 -1.75 10.71 39.81
C VAL A 12 -1.37 9.46 40.61
N GLY A 13 -2.36 8.76 41.17
CA GLY A 13 -2.10 7.61 42.02
C GLY A 13 -1.47 6.44 41.26
N GLN A 14 -0.64 5.63 41.93
CA GLN A 14 0.00 4.46 41.31
C GLN A 14 -1.00 3.47 40.71
N ARG A 15 -2.21 3.34 41.29
CA ARG A 15 -3.30 2.51 40.75
C ARG A 15 -3.83 3.04 39.41
N GLU A 16 -3.97 4.35 39.28
CA GLU A 16 -4.45 5.01 38.07
C GLU A 16 -3.39 4.97 36.96
N LEU A 17 -2.11 5.11 37.31
CA LEU A 17 -0.99 4.93 36.38
C LEU A 17 -0.89 3.48 35.87
N ALA A 18 -1.11 2.50 36.75
CA ALA A 18 -1.16 1.10 36.35
C ALA A 18 -2.33 0.81 35.40
N ALA A 19 -3.50 1.39 35.65
CA ALA A 19 -4.65 1.29 34.76
C ALA A 19 -4.38 1.92 33.38
N TYR A 20 -3.75 3.11 33.34
CA TYR A 20 -3.35 3.77 32.10
C TYR A 20 -2.35 2.95 31.28
N LEU A 21 -1.40 2.30 31.95
CA LEU A 21 -0.41 1.42 31.34
C LEU A 21 -0.95 0.01 31.04
N ASN A 22 -2.22 -0.26 31.37
CA ASN A 22 -2.88 -1.56 31.21
C ASN A 22 -2.12 -2.73 31.87
N ILE A 23 -1.61 -2.49 33.08
CA ILE A 23 -0.88 -3.48 33.89
C ILE A 23 -1.47 -3.55 35.30
N SER A 24 -1.22 -4.67 35.99
CA SER A 24 -1.69 -4.80 37.37
C SER A 24 -0.94 -3.81 38.30
N PRO A 25 -1.64 -3.22 39.29
CA PRO A 25 -1.01 -2.33 40.27
C PRO A 25 0.13 -2.99 41.05
N SER A 26 0.04 -4.31 41.30
CA SER A 26 1.10 -5.07 41.95
C SER A 26 2.35 -5.16 41.08
N LEU A 27 2.20 -5.43 39.78
CA LEU A 27 3.31 -5.48 38.83
C LEU A 27 3.95 -4.10 38.66
N PHE A 28 3.15 -3.04 38.60
CA PHE A 28 3.66 -1.67 38.57
C PHE A 28 4.44 -1.31 39.84
N ASN A 29 3.95 -1.66 41.03
CA ASN A 29 4.67 -1.40 42.28
C ASN A 29 5.99 -2.18 42.36
N MET A 30 6.03 -3.40 41.81
CA MET A 30 7.26 -4.18 41.77
C MET A 30 8.31 -3.56 40.86
N THR A 31 7.92 -3.04 39.68
CA THR A 31 8.84 -2.36 38.75
C THR A 31 9.33 -1.02 39.31
N GLN A 32 8.49 -0.34 40.10
CA GLN A 32 8.80 0.93 40.79
C GLN A 32 9.73 0.76 42.00
N SER A 33 9.48 -0.26 42.82
CA SER A 33 10.15 -0.46 44.12
C SER A 33 11.66 -0.70 44.02
N GLY A 34 12.13 -1.15 42.85
CA GLY A 34 13.54 -1.44 42.61
C GLY A 34 14.09 -2.63 43.40
N LYS A 35 13.28 -3.29 44.24
CA LYS A 35 13.61 -4.51 45.00
C LYS A 35 13.61 -5.77 44.11
N HIS A 36 12.94 -5.71 42.96
CA HIS A 36 12.85 -6.80 42.00
C HIS A 36 13.51 -6.36 40.68
N GLY A 37 14.83 -6.56 40.58
CA GLY A 37 15.64 -6.07 39.45
C GLY A 37 15.23 -6.62 38.08
N ASP A 38 14.64 -7.82 38.06
CA ASP A 38 14.26 -8.53 36.83
C ASP A 38 12.90 -8.10 36.27
N ARG A 39 12.11 -7.35 37.05
CA ARG A 39 10.80 -6.86 36.63
C ARG A 39 10.94 -5.42 36.18
N GLN A 40 11.15 -5.25 34.88
CA GLN A 40 11.11 -3.96 34.21
C GLN A 40 9.84 -3.83 33.36
N LEU A 41 9.39 -2.60 33.16
CA LEU A 41 8.37 -2.33 32.15
C LEU A 41 8.92 -2.69 30.77
N SER A 42 8.06 -3.16 29.87
CA SER A 42 8.44 -3.30 28.47
C SER A 42 8.86 -1.94 27.91
N TRP A 43 9.61 -1.95 26.81
CA TRP A 43 10.07 -0.72 26.16
C TRP A 43 8.90 0.21 25.80
N GLU A 44 7.83 -0.33 25.23
CA GLU A 44 6.62 0.42 24.85
C GLU A 44 5.92 1.08 26.04
N LEU A 45 5.80 0.35 27.17
CA LEU A 45 5.18 0.88 28.39
C LEU A 45 6.08 1.91 29.08
N SER A 46 7.39 1.73 29.01
CA SER A 46 8.36 2.72 29.50
C SER A 46 8.28 4.02 28.69
N GLN A 47 8.11 3.92 27.36
CA GLN A 47 7.94 5.07 26.48
C GLN A 47 6.65 5.83 26.79
N LYS A 48 5.52 5.13 26.97
CA LYS A 48 4.25 5.74 27.38
C LYS A 48 4.35 6.47 28.73
N LEU A 49 5.01 5.88 29.73
CA LEU A 49 5.25 6.52 31.02
C LEU A 49 6.13 7.77 30.87
N MET A 50 7.14 7.71 30.00
CA MET A 50 8.05 8.82 29.72
C MET A 50 7.32 9.98 29.02
N ASP A 51 6.47 9.69 28.04
CA ASP A 51 5.68 10.69 27.33
C ASP A 51 4.69 11.39 28.28
N LEU A 52 4.02 10.62 29.15
CA LEU A 52 3.13 11.16 30.17
C LEU A 52 3.88 12.07 31.16
N ARG A 53 5.09 11.69 31.56
CA ARG A 53 5.95 12.52 32.40
C ARG A 53 6.38 13.80 31.69
N LEU A 54 6.78 13.72 30.43
CA LEU A 54 7.15 14.90 29.64
C LEU A 54 5.98 15.88 29.51
N ALA A 55 4.76 15.36 29.36
CA ALA A 55 3.54 16.17 29.34
C ALA A 55 3.28 16.84 30.71
N TYR A 56 3.47 16.13 31.82
CA TYR A 56 3.34 16.70 33.16
C TYR A 56 4.41 17.74 33.47
N ASP A 57 5.69 17.44 33.20
CA ASP A 57 6.82 18.34 33.40
C ASP A 57 6.68 19.61 32.56
N ALA A 58 6.05 19.50 31.37
CA ALA A 58 5.62 20.67 30.61
C ALA A 58 4.56 21.45 31.39
N SER A 59 3.47 20.81 31.83
CA SER A 59 2.36 21.50 32.53
C SER A 59 2.77 22.20 33.84
N ALA A 60 3.80 21.71 34.53
CA ALA A 60 4.21 22.20 35.86
C ALA A 60 5.06 23.48 35.84
N LYS A 61 5.54 23.96 34.68
CA LYS A 61 6.32 25.22 34.57
C LYS A 61 5.63 26.21 33.62
N PRO A 62 4.79 27.12 34.13
CA PRO A 62 4.19 28.16 33.30
C PRO A 62 5.31 29.08 32.78
N GLY A 63 5.57 29.01 31.47
CA GLY A 63 6.59 29.81 30.78
C GLY A 63 7.76 29.04 30.17
N LYS A 64 7.94 27.73 30.46
CA LYS A 64 8.95 26.87 29.79
C LYS A 64 8.37 25.59 29.17
N THR A 65 7.03 25.48 29.12
CA THR A 65 6.24 24.50 28.36
C THR A 65 6.61 24.40 26.88
N GLY A 66 7.16 25.47 26.31
CA GLY A 66 7.43 25.54 24.88
C GLY A 66 8.41 24.48 24.36
N THR A 67 9.51 24.19 25.05
CA THR A 67 10.64 23.50 24.39
C THR A 67 10.46 21.98 24.25
N ALA A 68 9.80 21.31 25.20
CA ALA A 68 9.59 19.86 25.13
C ALA A 68 8.42 19.50 24.20
N LEU A 69 7.28 20.20 24.33
CA LEU A 69 6.13 20.06 23.42
C LEU A 69 6.51 20.45 21.99
N LYS A 70 7.27 21.53 21.79
CA LYS A 70 7.81 21.87 20.46
C LYS A 70 8.69 20.76 19.90
N LYS A 71 9.56 20.14 20.70
CA LYS A 71 10.39 19.00 20.24
C LYS A 71 9.55 17.78 19.85
N VAL A 72 8.46 17.49 20.56
CA VAL A 72 7.54 16.41 20.20
C VAL A 72 6.78 16.75 18.92
N GLN A 73 6.28 17.99 18.80
CA GLN A 73 5.60 18.47 17.61
C GLN A 73 6.53 18.49 16.38
N GLU A 74 7.76 18.99 16.52
CA GLU A 74 8.79 18.97 15.48
C GLU A 74 9.14 17.55 15.03
N ARG A 75 9.20 16.57 15.95
CA ARG A 75 9.40 15.17 15.59
C ARG A 75 8.21 14.60 14.83
N ALA A 76 6.99 14.83 15.33
CA ALA A 76 5.77 14.38 14.66
C ALA A 76 5.64 14.99 13.25
N SER A 77 5.93 16.28 13.08
CA SER A 77 5.94 16.93 11.77
C SER A 77 7.01 16.36 10.85
N ARG A 78 8.24 16.11 11.34
CA ARG A 78 9.30 15.46 10.53
C ARG A 78 8.93 14.05 10.11
N GLU A 79 8.33 13.25 11.00
CA GLU A 79 7.86 11.90 10.70
C GLU A 79 6.72 11.93 9.66
N ALA A 80 5.77 12.85 9.82
CA ALA A 80 4.68 13.08 8.87
C ALA A 80 5.21 13.49 7.48
N GLU A 81 6.22 14.38 7.43
CA GLU A 81 6.89 14.77 6.19
C GLU A 81 7.60 13.59 5.51
N GLN A 82 8.37 12.81 6.26
CA GLN A 82 9.06 11.63 5.73
C GLN A 82 8.06 10.60 5.19
N GLN A 83 6.97 10.36 5.90
CA GLN A 83 5.92 9.45 5.47
C GLN A 83 5.17 9.99 4.24
N ALA A 84 4.92 11.30 4.16
CA ALA A 84 4.34 11.93 2.98
C ALA A 84 5.25 11.78 1.73
N VAL A 85 6.56 11.94 1.89
CA VAL A 85 7.53 11.72 0.80
C VAL A 85 7.48 10.27 0.30
N ARG A 86 7.49 9.29 1.21
CA ARG A 86 7.38 7.87 0.85
C ARG A 86 6.10 7.57 0.08
N LEU A 87 4.96 8.06 0.56
CA LEU A 87 3.68 7.89 -0.12
C LEU A 87 3.65 8.52 -1.52
N LEU A 88 4.31 9.67 -1.71
CA LEU A 88 4.42 10.28 -3.04
C LEU A 88 5.30 9.47 -3.99
N THR A 89 6.37 8.84 -3.49
CA THR A 89 7.19 7.93 -4.31
C THR A 89 6.40 6.69 -4.73
N GLU A 90 5.63 6.10 -3.81
CA GLU A 90 4.73 4.99 -4.12
C GLU A 90 3.64 5.39 -5.12
N ALA A 91 3.07 6.59 -4.97
CA ALA A 91 2.07 7.11 -5.89
C ALA A 91 2.63 7.27 -7.31
N LYS A 92 3.87 7.75 -7.45
CA LYS A 92 4.55 7.86 -8.74
C LYS A 92 4.75 6.48 -9.37
N TYR A 93 5.24 5.51 -8.60
CA TYR A 93 5.43 4.14 -9.08
C TYR A 93 4.10 3.52 -9.54
N ALA A 94 3.04 3.61 -8.72
CA ALA A 94 1.72 3.09 -9.06
C ALA A 94 1.13 3.78 -10.31
N SER A 95 1.36 5.09 -10.47
CA SER A 95 0.95 5.82 -11.69
C SER A 95 1.69 5.33 -12.93
N SER A 96 3.01 5.13 -12.82
CA SER A 96 3.84 4.60 -13.92
C SER A 96 3.36 3.21 -14.33
N ARG A 97 3.13 2.35 -13.34
CA ARG A 97 2.64 0.99 -13.57
C ARG A 97 1.27 0.97 -14.24
N GLY A 98 0.36 1.85 -13.82
CA GLY A 98 -0.94 2.01 -14.48
C GLY A 98 -0.81 2.35 -15.97
N ARG A 99 0.11 3.28 -16.32
CA ARG A 99 0.37 3.65 -17.73
C ARG A 99 0.97 2.50 -18.54
N GLU A 100 1.93 1.75 -17.98
CA GLU A 100 2.49 0.56 -18.65
C GLU A 100 1.42 -0.47 -18.98
N LEU A 101 0.52 -0.73 -18.01
CA LEU A 101 -0.58 -1.66 -18.21
C LEU A 101 -1.57 -1.14 -19.25
N GLN A 102 -1.81 0.18 -19.30
CA GLN A 102 -2.66 0.80 -20.30
C GLN A 102 -2.11 0.62 -21.72
N TYR A 103 -0.81 0.84 -21.94
CA TYR A 103 -0.18 0.55 -23.23
C TYR A 103 -0.32 -0.92 -23.62
N LYS A 104 -0.13 -1.83 -22.65
CA LYS A 104 -0.32 -3.27 -22.89
C LYS A 104 -1.76 -3.62 -23.26
N LEU A 105 -2.75 -2.95 -22.67
CA LEU A 105 -4.17 -3.13 -23.03
C LEU A 105 -4.44 -2.67 -24.46
N GLU A 106 -3.94 -1.49 -24.82
CA GLU A 106 -4.09 -0.92 -26.17
C GLU A 106 -3.48 -1.83 -27.23
N ASP A 107 -2.28 -2.34 -26.99
CA ASP A 107 -1.64 -3.32 -27.86
C ASP A 107 -2.48 -4.60 -27.97
N MET A 108 -2.96 -5.13 -26.85
CA MET A 108 -3.78 -6.34 -26.83
C MET A 108 -5.08 -6.17 -27.62
N ILE A 109 -5.78 -5.04 -27.46
CA ILE A 109 -6.98 -4.70 -28.25
C ILE A 109 -6.64 -4.59 -29.74
N ALA A 110 -5.52 -3.93 -30.08
CA ALA A 110 -5.10 -3.79 -31.47
C ALA A 110 -4.73 -5.14 -32.10
N HIS A 111 -4.12 -6.05 -31.34
CA HIS A 111 -3.84 -7.42 -31.75
C HIS A 111 -5.12 -8.24 -31.93
N HIS A 112 -6.06 -8.14 -30.99
CA HIS A 112 -7.35 -8.83 -31.08
C HIS A 112 -8.14 -8.42 -32.33
N ARG A 113 -8.25 -7.11 -32.58
CA ARG A 113 -8.90 -6.58 -33.80
C ARG A 113 -8.21 -7.04 -35.08
N ARG A 114 -6.87 -7.09 -35.11
CA ARG A 114 -6.11 -7.61 -36.25
C ARG A 114 -6.39 -9.09 -36.50
N ALA A 115 -6.42 -9.89 -35.43
CA ALA A 115 -6.72 -11.32 -35.49
C ALA A 115 -8.14 -11.59 -36.01
N LEU A 116 -9.14 -10.85 -35.51
CA LEU A 116 -10.52 -10.97 -35.99
C LEU A 116 -10.65 -10.60 -37.47
N ARG A 117 -10.01 -9.51 -37.92
CA ARG A 117 -10.00 -9.13 -39.34
C ARG A 117 -9.40 -10.23 -40.21
N TRP A 118 -8.26 -10.78 -39.80
CA TRP A 118 -7.62 -11.87 -40.53
C TRP A 118 -8.53 -13.11 -40.63
N LEU A 119 -9.15 -13.52 -39.53
CA LEU A 119 -10.10 -14.65 -39.53
C LEU A 119 -11.27 -14.41 -40.47
N HIS A 120 -11.81 -13.19 -40.49
CA HIS A 120 -12.89 -12.81 -41.39
C HIS A 120 -12.47 -12.87 -42.86
N THR A 121 -11.24 -12.44 -43.16
CA THR A 121 -10.66 -12.54 -44.51
C THR A 121 -10.48 -13.99 -44.93
N VAL A 122 -9.91 -14.84 -44.07
CA VAL A 122 -9.70 -16.26 -44.35
C VAL A 122 -11.04 -16.98 -44.56
N ALA A 123 -12.05 -16.70 -43.73
CA ALA A 123 -13.39 -17.25 -43.90
C ALA A 123 -13.98 -16.87 -45.27
N GLY A 124 -13.87 -15.60 -45.67
CA GLY A 124 -14.33 -15.15 -46.98
C GLY A 124 -13.59 -15.79 -48.16
N PHE A 125 -12.30 -16.12 -48.01
CA PHE A 125 -11.57 -16.88 -49.03
C PHE A 125 -12.07 -18.33 -49.10
N LEU A 126 -12.26 -19.00 -47.97
CA LEU A 126 -12.77 -20.36 -47.91
C LEU A 126 -14.17 -20.50 -48.52
N GLU A 127 -15.04 -19.51 -48.31
CA GLU A 127 -16.38 -19.46 -48.91
C GLU A 127 -16.36 -19.30 -50.44
N ARG A 128 -15.38 -18.56 -50.97
CA ARG A 128 -15.27 -18.26 -52.41
C ARG A 128 -14.47 -19.29 -53.20
N LEU A 129 -13.55 -20.01 -52.55
CA LEU A 129 -12.74 -21.04 -53.19
C LEU A 129 -13.63 -22.21 -53.59
N PRO A 130 -13.63 -22.65 -54.86
CA PRO A 130 -14.36 -23.84 -55.28
C PRO A 130 -13.79 -25.10 -54.62
N SER A 131 -14.61 -26.15 -54.53
CA SER A 131 -14.22 -27.44 -53.96
C SER A 131 -13.64 -28.38 -55.03
N THR A 132 -12.58 -27.98 -55.71
CA THR A 132 -11.93 -28.77 -56.77
C THR A 132 -10.59 -29.33 -56.30
N GLU A 133 -10.06 -30.34 -57.00
CA GLU A 133 -8.72 -30.89 -56.69
C GLU A 133 -7.63 -29.82 -56.79
N ASP A 134 -7.76 -28.89 -57.73
CA ASP A 134 -6.80 -27.80 -57.97
C ASP A 134 -6.70 -26.82 -56.80
N THR A 135 -7.77 -26.63 -56.02
CA THR A 135 -7.82 -25.69 -54.88
C THR A 135 -7.73 -26.38 -53.52
N ALA A 136 -7.56 -27.70 -53.49
CA ALA A 136 -7.53 -28.50 -52.26
C ALA A 136 -6.38 -28.08 -51.32
N ASN A 137 -5.21 -27.76 -51.89
CA ASN A 137 -4.05 -27.31 -51.12
C ASN A 137 -4.27 -25.91 -50.52
N ASP A 138 -4.86 -24.98 -51.27
CA ASP A 138 -5.14 -23.63 -50.80
C ASP A 138 -6.13 -23.64 -49.64
N ARG A 139 -7.22 -24.41 -49.77
CA ARG A 139 -8.21 -24.58 -48.69
C ARG A 139 -7.58 -25.17 -47.44
N ARG A 140 -6.76 -26.22 -47.58
CA ARG A 140 -6.04 -26.83 -46.46
C ARG A 140 -5.12 -25.82 -45.77
N TRP A 141 -4.44 -24.97 -46.54
CA TRP A 141 -3.59 -23.91 -46.00
C TRP A 141 -4.42 -22.90 -45.20
N PHE A 142 -5.52 -22.41 -45.76
CA PHE A 142 -6.42 -21.46 -45.08
C PHE A 142 -7.02 -22.03 -43.79
N ASP A 143 -7.46 -23.28 -43.79
CA ASP A 143 -7.96 -23.97 -42.58
C ASP A 143 -6.90 -24.06 -41.48
N ILE A 144 -5.64 -24.32 -41.85
CA ILE A 144 -4.52 -24.36 -40.90
C ILE A 144 -4.27 -22.97 -40.31
N GLN A 145 -4.29 -21.92 -41.13
CA GLN A 145 -4.12 -20.55 -40.65
C GLN A 145 -5.27 -20.12 -39.73
N GLN A 146 -6.51 -20.46 -40.09
CA GLN A 146 -7.69 -20.17 -39.28
C GLN A 146 -7.56 -20.84 -37.90
N ARG A 147 -7.19 -22.12 -37.85
CA ARG A 147 -6.98 -22.86 -36.59
C ARG A 147 -5.90 -22.23 -35.71
N LYS A 148 -4.76 -21.84 -36.29
CA LYS A 148 -3.67 -21.18 -35.53
C LYS A 148 -4.13 -19.90 -34.86
N PHE A 149 -4.92 -19.08 -35.57
CA PHE A 149 -5.43 -17.82 -35.03
C PHE A 149 -6.54 -18.03 -33.99
N LEU A 150 -7.43 -19.01 -34.20
CA LEU A 150 -8.45 -19.39 -33.21
C LEU A 150 -7.83 -19.87 -31.89
N GLN A 151 -6.70 -20.61 -31.94
CA GLN A 151 -5.97 -21.03 -30.74
C GLN A 151 -5.28 -19.87 -30.01
N ALA A 152 -4.92 -18.79 -30.71
CA ALA A 152 -4.27 -17.63 -30.13
C ALA A 152 -5.28 -16.63 -29.51
N LEU A 153 -6.53 -16.63 -29.96
CA LEU A 153 -7.57 -15.67 -29.57
C LEU A 153 -7.87 -15.62 -28.06
N PRO A 154 -7.98 -16.76 -27.34
CA PRO A 154 -8.26 -16.75 -25.90
C PRO A 154 -7.21 -16.02 -25.06
N LYS A 155 -5.97 -15.88 -25.56
CA LYS A 155 -4.90 -15.18 -24.84
C LYS A 155 -5.02 -13.65 -24.92
N ILE A 156 -5.89 -13.16 -25.79
CA ILE A 156 -6.12 -11.74 -26.09
C ILE A 156 -7.61 -11.41 -26.09
N ASP A 157 -8.43 -12.28 -25.50
CA ASP A 157 -9.88 -12.18 -25.50
C ASP A 157 -10.40 -11.10 -24.55
N GLU A 158 -11.71 -10.89 -24.55
CA GLU A 158 -12.36 -9.86 -23.73
C GLU A 158 -12.13 -10.07 -22.23
N LEU A 159 -12.03 -11.32 -21.76
CA LEU A 159 -11.76 -11.62 -20.36
C LEU A 159 -10.35 -11.17 -19.97
N ALA A 160 -9.34 -11.49 -20.78
CA ALA A 160 -7.97 -11.02 -20.56
C ALA A 160 -7.88 -9.48 -20.59
N GLN A 161 -8.66 -8.82 -21.45
CA GLN A 161 -8.77 -7.36 -21.52
C GLN A 161 -9.42 -6.76 -20.27
N LEU A 162 -10.48 -7.38 -19.75
CA LEU A 162 -11.13 -6.98 -18.50
C LEU A 162 -10.20 -7.13 -17.30
N GLU A 163 -9.49 -8.25 -17.19
CA GLU A 163 -8.51 -8.45 -16.12
C GLU A 163 -7.42 -7.37 -16.13
N LEU A 164 -6.96 -6.97 -17.30
CA LEU A 164 -5.97 -5.90 -17.42
C LEU A 164 -6.56 -4.55 -17.02
N THR A 165 -7.80 -4.27 -17.42
CA THR A 165 -8.55 -3.06 -17.05
C THR A 165 -8.66 -2.94 -15.53
N VAL A 166 -9.06 -4.00 -14.84
CA VAL A 166 -9.16 -4.03 -13.37
C VAL A 166 -7.79 -3.77 -12.73
N LYS A 167 -6.70 -4.34 -13.28
CA LYS A 167 -5.33 -4.08 -12.78
C LYS A 167 -4.91 -2.62 -12.97
N ILE A 168 -5.30 -1.99 -14.08
CA ILE A 168 -5.05 -0.55 -14.34
C ILE A 168 -5.79 0.29 -13.30
N GLU A 169 -7.10 0.05 -13.13
CA GLU A 169 -7.93 0.78 -12.17
C GLU A 169 -7.38 0.67 -10.75
N ALA A 170 -7.00 -0.54 -10.32
CA ALA A 170 -6.40 -0.76 -9.01
C ALA A 170 -5.08 0.02 -8.83
N ALA A 171 -4.22 0.05 -9.85
CA ALA A 171 -2.96 0.80 -9.81
C ALA A 171 -3.20 2.32 -9.70
N LEU A 172 -4.14 2.86 -10.49
CA LEU A 172 -4.49 4.27 -10.48
C LEU A 172 -5.19 4.69 -9.17
N ALA A 173 -6.08 3.83 -8.65
CA ALA A 173 -6.74 4.04 -7.36
C ALA A 173 -5.72 4.05 -6.21
N LYS A 174 -4.75 3.12 -6.21
CA LYS A 174 -3.64 3.11 -5.24
C LYS A 174 -2.84 4.41 -5.33
N ALA A 175 -2.50 4.86 -6.53
CA ALA A 175 -1.77 6.11 -6.72
C ALA A 175 -2.52 7.32 -6.15
N LYS A 176 -3.84 7.41 -6.38
CA LYS A 176 -4.70 8.46 -5.83
C LYS A 176 -4.72 8.42 -4.31
N LEU A 177 -4.94 7.25 -3.72
CA LEU A 177 -5.00 7.05 -2.28
C LEU A 177 -3.67 7.46 -1.59
N CYS A 178 -2.52 7.11 -2.18
CA CYS A 178 -1.23 7.53 -1.65
C CYS A 178 -1.03 9.06 -1.72
N LYS A 179 -1.48 9.72 -2.81
CA LYS A 179 -1.46 11.19 -2.91
C LYS A 179 -2.35 11.86 -1.87
N ASP A 180 -3.56 11.35 -1.68
CA ASP A 180 -4.52 11.89 -0.72
C ASP A 180 -4.00 11.76 0.72
N LYS A 181 -3.43 10.59 1.07
CA LYS A 181 -2.79 10.39 2.38
C LYS A 181 -1.59 11.31 2.58
N ALA A 182 -0.73 11.47 1.58
CA ALA A 182 0.41 12.40 1.66
C ALA A 182 -0.04 13.86 1.83
N ALA A 183 -1.11 14.26 1.14
CA ALA A 183 -1.69 15.60 1.27
C ALA A 183 -2.29 15.85 2.66
N ARG A 184 -2.88 14.83 3.29
CA ARG A 184 -3.37 14.92 4.69
C ARG A 184 -2.22 15.06 5.68
N LEU A 185 -1.15 14.27 5.52
CA LEU A 185 0.02 14.31 6.41
C LEU A 185 0.76 15.66 6.36
N ARG A 186 0.76 16.34 5.20
CA ARG A 186 1.36 17.68 5.04
C ARG A 186 0.52 18.82 5.64
N LYS A 187 -0.70 18.54 6.09
CA LYS A 187 -1.58 19.52 6.77
C LYS A 187 -1.50 19.41 8.30
N ILE A 188 -0.75 18.44 8.82
CA ILE A 188 -0.46 18.22 10.24
C ILE A 188 0.82 18.98 10.58
#